data_AF-A0A658QXM5-F1
#
_entry.id   AF-A0A658QXM5-F1
#
_cell.length_a   1.000
_cell.length_b   1.000
_cell.length_c   1.000
_cell.angle_alpha   90.00
_cell.angle_beta   90.00
_cell.angle_gamma   90.00
#
_symmetry.space_group_name_H-M   'P 1'
#
loop_
_entity.id
_entity.type
_entity.pdbx_description
1 polymer ?
#
loop_
_entity_poly.entity_id
_entity_poly.type
_entity_poly.pdbx_seq_one_letter_code
_entity_poly.pdbx_strand_id
1 'polypeptide(L)'
;MFTEADTITDEEVISIAQRLSDEGRPVSPVTVWSELRRGSAVSIAQALQRWRDAREPAMPAAQFSADMPQEFADALMNAAHRLRKASWDEAHGAIAQRADLLGKRLETALAERDEALAGYQTAEDAAADVRRQHDELTSGLRASEETVARLQAQLAGATERAEASQARAAELAERASTQDAVLAAARMSLDEERKAREALNAELSAKRDEIERVARERDEAREEHAAKSQLAERSSQEAAESVARIAALEAELQAARAELATEREANATRQADASAQEETLQRVKRELEEVRAQNDESRTRVASLESELATEREANAARHADASAQEEALQRVKRELEEARAQIDESRTRVASLETELATERETSAAHGARASAGQEAIDRVTRELDDARAQLNAVSEEKAAAQAELARVSEDAAAAGHRADEAQQHAARLAEQLAEREKSEAAAREELRDSKIALQTSAAAREEELAGLQRRISAQAQTHAKAYDELRANAEQWVTYARDLKQRLDVANEKILFIDARSTGEVALLRRLSTELERLKPDHELVFREAQQRVIGDKIAQQLAQKGYRYDPATAVMSKIEG
;
A
#
# COMPACT_ATOMS: atom_id res chain seq x y z
N MET A 1 -64.58 42.82 39.71
CA MET A 1 -64.76 44.17 40.30
C MET A 1 -66.17 44.63 39.95
N PHE A 2 -67.08 44.60 40.92
CA PHE A 2 -68.42 45.19 40.82
C PHE A 2 -68.43 46.34 41.82
N THR A 3 -68.40 47.61 41.39
CA THR A 3 -68.66 48.80 42.23
C THR A 3 -68.43 50.08 41.44
N GLU A 4 -69.44 50.48 40.69
CA GLU A 4 -69.96 51.85 40.73
C GLU A 4 -71.41 51.68 40.31
N ALA A 5 -72.31 51.75 41.29
CA ALA A 5 -73.73 51.77 41.01
C ALA A 5 -74.01 53.11 40.31
N ASP A 6 -74.01 53.09 38.98
CA ASP A 6 -74.54 54.14 38.11
C ASP A 6 -75.96 54.45 38.60
N THR A 7 -76.06 55.40 39.52
CA THR A 7 -77.30 55.79 40.19
C THR A 7 -78.02 56.72 39.26
N ILE A 8 -78.80 56.13 38.36
CA ILE A 8 -79.74 56.87 37.52
C ILE A 8 -80.65 57.67 38.43
N THR A 9 -80.71 58.98 38.19
CA THR A 9 -81.61 59.86 38.90
C THR A 9 -83.01 59.79 38.30
N ASP A 10 -84.05 59.90 39.14
CA ASP A 10 -85.43 59.90 38.66
C ASP A 10 -85.68 61.02 37.64
N GLU A 11 -84.98 62.16 37.76
CA GLU A 11 -85.07 63.31 36.86
C GLU A 11 -84.61 62.99 35.43
N GLU A 12 -83.51 62.24 35.28
CA GLU A 12 -83.02 61.81 33.95
C GLU A 12 -84.03 60.87 33.27
N VAL A 13 -84.60 59.93 34.02
CA VAL A 13 -85.64 59.01 33.52
C VAL A 13 -86.89 59.79 33.11
N ILE A 14 -87.30 60.76 33.93
CA ILE A 14 -88.46 61.62 33.68
C ILE A 14 -88.26 62.49 32.42
N SER A 15 -87.07 63.07 32.25
CA SER A 15 -86.74 63.91 31.09
C SER A 15 -86.81 63.12 29.78
N ILE A 16 -86.25 61.89 29.76
CA ILE A 16 -86.30 61.01 28.59
C ILE A 16 -87.73 60.52 28.35
N ALA A 17 -88.48 60.22 29.41
CA ALA A 17 -89.88 59.85 29.31
C ALA A 17 -90.74 60.98 28.70
N GLN A 18 -90.51 62.22 29.11
CA GLN A 18 -91.18 63.41 28.54
C GLN A 18 -90.82 63.57 27.06
N ARG A 19 -89.53 63.51 26.72
CA ARG A 19 -89.07 63.61 25.32
C ARG A 19 -89.68 62.52 24.44
N LEU A 20 -89.63 61.26 24.87
CA LEU A 20 -90.26 60.15 24.14
C LEU A 20 -91.78 60.33 24.00
N SER A 21 -92.43 60.86 25.04
CA SER A 21 -93.85 61.17 25.04
C SER A 21 -94.20 62.31 24.05
N ASP A 22 -93.37 63.34 23.95
CA ASP A 22 -93.55 64.47 23.04
C ASP A 22 -93.29 64.06 21.57
N GLU A 23 -92.38 63.12 21.36
CA GLU A 23 -92.09 62.49 20.06
C GLU A 23 -93.15 61.45 19.63
N GLY A 24 -94.16 61.17 20.47
CA GLY A 24 -95.18 60.14 20.20
C GLY A 24 -94.65 58.71 20.25
N ARG A 25 -93.45 58.48 20.81
CA ARG A 25 -92.85 57.15 20.99
C ARG A 25 -93.34 56.49 22.29
N PRO A 26 -93.47 55.15 22.32
CA PRO A 26 -93.91 54.46 23.54
C PRO A 26 -92.88 54.60 24.66
N VAL A 27 -93.33 55.06 25.83
CA VAL A 27 -92.50 55.19 27.03
C VAL A 27 -92.57 53.87 27.82
N SER A 28 -91.57 53.00 27.64
CA SER A 28 -91.41 51.76 28.41
C SER A 28 -90.06 51.73 29.15
N PRO A 29 -89.93 50.95 30.24
CA PRO A 29 -88.65 50.78 30.94
C PRO A 29 -87.51 50.34 30.01
N VAL A 30 -87.81 49.51 29.01
CA VAL A 30 -86.83 49.01 28.03
C VAL A 30 -86.46 50.10 27.01
N THR A 31 -87.44 50.91 26.58
CA THR A 31 -87.21 52.01 25.63
C THR A 31 -86.42 53.15 26.26
N VAL A 32 -86.61 53.39 27.56
CA VAL A 32 -85.85 54.39 28.30
C VAL A 32 -84.46 53.85 28.67
N TRP A 33 -84.35 52.56 29.03
CA TRP A 33 -83.07 51.90 29.23
C TRP A 33 -82.23 51.84 27.93
N SER A 34 -82.84 51.67 26.75
CA SER A 34 -82.09 51.65 25.48
C SER A 34 -81.54 53.02 25.07
N GLU A 35 -82.18 54.11 25.50
CA GLU A 35 -81.71 55.50 25.33
C GLU A 35 -80.64 55.88 26.36
N LEU A 36 -80.75 55.38 27.61
CA LEU A 36 -79.78 55.63 28.69
C LEU A 36 -78.55 54.71 28.63
N ARG A 37 -78.74 53.46 28.20
CA ARG A 37 -77.76 52.34 28.19
C ARG A 37 -77.00 52.13 29.51
N ARG A 38 -77.56 52.57 30.63
CA ARG A 38 -76.97 52.44 31.97
C ARG A 38 -78.06 52.22 33.03
N GLY A 39 -77.64 51.91 34.25
CA GLY A 39 -78.50 51.63 35.42
C GLY A 39 -79.44 50.42 35.31
N SER A 40 -80.15 50.13 36.39
CA SER A 40 -81.05 48.98 36.49
C SER A 40 -82.40 49.26 35.83
N ALA A 41 -82.87 48.34 34.99
CA ALA A 41 -84.22 48.38 34.40
C ALA A 41 -85.31 48.46 35.47
N VAL A 42 -85.08 47.93 36.67
CA VAL A 42 -86.01 48.00 37.81
C VAL A 42 -86.09 49.42 38.37
N SER A 43 -84.95 50.10 38.51
CA SER A 43 -84.91 51.50 38.98
C SER A 43 -85.56 52.43 37.96
N ILE A 44 -85.31 52.22 36.67
CA ILE A 44 -85.98 52.95 35.58
C ILE A 44 -87.49 52.67 35.61
N ALA A 45 -87.91 51.43 35.82
CA ALA A 45 -89.34 51.10 35.92
C ALA A 45 -90.02 51.81 37.11
N GLN A 46 -89.35 51.90 38.26
CA GLN A 46 -89.86 52.61 39.45
C GLN A 46 -89.92 54.12 39.24
N ALA A 47 -88.92 54.71 38.59
CA ALA A 47 -88.91 56.14 38.24
C ALA A 47 -90.01 56.48 37.22
N LEU A 48 -90.18 55.63 36.18
CA LEU A 48 -91.27 55.76 35.21
C LEU A 48 -92.64 55.54 35.83
N GLN A 49 -92.76 54.68 36.84
CA GLN A 49 -94.00 54.51 37.59
C GLN A 49 -94.34 55.79 38.35
N ARG A 50 -93.39 56.36 39.11
CA ARG A 50 -93.57 57.63 39.82
C ARG A 50 -93.88 58.79 38.87
N TRP A 51 -93.24 58.82 37.70
CA TRP A 51 -93.57 59.77 36.64
C TRP A 51 -95.00 59.60 36.12
N ARG A 52 -95.45 58.36 35.88
CA ARG A 52 -96.83 58.08 35.44
C ARG A 52 -97.84 58.46 36.51
N ASP A 53 -97.58 58.11 37.76
CA ASP A 53 -98.43 58.42 38.90
C ASP A 53 -98.53 59.93 39.14
N ALA A 54 -97.45 60.69 38.91
CA ALA A 54 -97.44 62.15 38.97
C ALA A 54 -98.16 62.82 37.78
N ARG A 55 -98.34 62.09 36.67
CA ARG A 55 -98.95 62.58 35.43
C ARG A 55 -100.39 62.12 35.27
N GLU A 56 -100.85 61.11 36.04
CA GLU A 56 -102.27 60.78 36.16
C GLU A 56 -102.94 62.00 36.82
N PRO A 57 -103.73 62.80 36.08
CA PRO A 57 -104.66 63.69 36.74
C PRO A 57 -105.56 62.77 37.57
N ALA A 58 -105.97 63.21 38.77
CA ALA A 58 -107.19 62.67 39.36
C ALA A 58 -108.21 62.62 38.22
N MET A 59 -108.65 61.41 37.86
CA MET A 59 -109.54 61.17 36.73
C MET A 59 -110.56 62.32 36.70
N PRO A 60 -110.91 62.91 35.54
CA PRO A 60 -112.13 63.70 35.51
C PRO A 60 -113.17 62.78 36.14
N ALA A 61 -113.68 63.17 37.32
CA ALA A 61 -114.71 62.41 38.00
C ALA A 61 -115.71 62.16 36.89
N ALA A 62 -115.87 60.91 36.48
CA ALA A 62 -116.82 60.58 35.44
C ALA A 62 -118.09 61.29 35.90
N GLN A 63 -118.57 62.25 35.10
CA GLN A 63 -119.74 63.03 35.45
C GLN A 63 -120.91 62.05 35.34
N PHE A 64 -121.02 61.19 36.34
CA PHE A 64 -122.22 60.46 36.65
C PHE A 64 -123.21 61.57 36.97
N SER A 65 -124.20 61.70 36.10
CA SER A 65 -125.31 62.64 36.24
C SER A 65 -125.73 62.70 37.70
N ALA A 66 -125.84 63.92 38.24
CA ALA A 66 -125.99 64.23 39.67
C ALA A 66 -127.24 63.66 40.38
N ASP A 67 -127.95 62.73 39.74
CA ASP A 67 -129.15 62.03 40.22
C ASP A 67 -128.92 60.54 40.53
N MET A 68 -127.67 60.06 40.54
CA MET A 68 -127.36 58.66 40.87
C MET A 68 -127.20 58.46 42.39
N PRO A 69 -127.88 57.49 43.03
CA PRO A 69 -127.72 57.21 44.45
C PRO A 69 -126.27 56.86 44.81
N GLN A 70 -125.70 57.51 45.84
CA GLN A 70 -124.31 57.36 46.28
C GLN A 70 -123.91 55.89 46.49
N GLU A 71 -124.83 55.08 47.05
CA GLU A 71 -124.63 53.64 47.28
C GLU A 71 -124.39 52.84 45.98
N PHE A 72 -125.03 53.25 44.88
CA PHE A 72 -124.87 52.61 43.57
C PHE A 72 -123.56 53.04 42.89
N ALA A 73 -123.17 54.31 43.03
CA ALA A 73 -121.87 54.81 42.59
C ALA A 73 -120.72 54.08 43.32
N ASP A 74 -120.85 53.91 44.64
CA ASP A 74 -119.89 53.15 45.45
C ASP A 74 -119.86 51.67 45.04
N ALA A 75 -121.01 51.06 44.73
CA ALA A 75 -121.08 49.68 44.22
C ALA A 75 -120.38 49.52 42.86
N LEU A 76 -120.58 50.45 41.93
CA LEU A 76 -119.91 50.46 40.62
C LEU A 76 -118.41 50.70 40.72
N MET A 77 -117.96 51.62 41.58
CA MET A 77 -116.54 51.87 41.82
C MET A 77 -115.87 50.66 42.47
N ASN A 78 -116.54 50.01 43.43
CA ASN A 78 -116.06 48.77 44.02
C ASN A 78 -116.03 47.61 43.00
N ALA A 79 -117.02 47.51 42.11
CA ALA A 79 -117.02 46.54 41.02
C ALA A 79 -115.88 46.80 40.02
N ALA A 80 -115.68 48.06 39.61
CA ALA A 80 -114.58 48.47 38.73
C ALA A 80 -113.21 48.18 39.37
N HIS A 81 -113.06 48.41 40.68
CA HIS A 81 -111.83 48.09 41.39
C HIS A 81 -111.59 46.57 41.45
N ARG A 82 -112.63 45.76 41.74
CA ARG A 82 -112.55 44.29 41.69
C ARG A 82 -112.23 43.76 40.30
N LEU A 83 -112.82 44.33 39.26
CA LEU A 83 -112.57 44.00 37.85
C LEU A 83 -111.13 44.28 37.46
N ARG A 84 -110.67 45.50 37.75
CA ARG A 84 -109.30 45.93 37.47
C ARG A 84 -108.31 45.03 38.18
N LYS A 85 -108.51 44.76 39.48
CA LYS A 85 -107.65 43.86 40.26
C LYS A 85 -107.60 42.45 39.68
N ALA A 86 -108.75 41.82 39.42
CA ALA A 86 -108.80 40.47 38.88
C ALA A 86 -108.11 40.36 37.50
N SER A 87 -108.31 41.34 36.62
CA SER A 87 -107.64 41.36 35.32
C SER A 87 -106.14 41.54 35.39
N TRP A 88 -105.70 42.32 36.38
CA TRP A 88 -104.30 42.60 36.61
C TRP A 88 -103.62 41.39 37.22
N ASP A 89 -104.23 40.77 38.22
CA ASP A 89 -103.75 39.52 38.84
C ASP A 89 -103.65 38.39 37.79
N GLU A 90 -104.63 38.25 36.89
CA GLU A 90 -104.60 37.25 35.81
C GLU A 90 -103.51 37.55 34.77
N ALA A 91 -103.38 38.81 34.34
CA ALA A 91 -102.32 39.21 33.41
C ALA A 91 -100.92 39.00 34.01
N HIS A 92 -100.74 39.29 35.31
CA HIS A 92 -99.49 39.03 36.03
C HIS A 92 -99.22 37.53 36.16
N GLY A 93 -100.25 36.73 36.43
CA GLY A 93 -100.16 35.27 36.46
C GLY A 93 -99.71 34.68 35.11
N ALA A 94 -100.29 35.15 34.00
CA ALA A 94 -99.91 34.71 32.66
C ALA A 94 -98.44 35.08 32.32
N ILE A 95 -98.00 36.29 32.69
CA ILE A 95 -96.60 36.71 32.53
C ILE A 95 -95.68 35.83 33.38
N ALA A 96 -96.02 35.56 34.64
CA ALA A 96 -95.21 34.76 35.55
C ALA A 96 -95.06 33.30 35.06
N GLN A 97 -96.17 32.67 34.63
CA GLN A 97 -96.14 31.31 34.05
C GLN A 97 -95.25 31.23 32.81
N ARG A 98 -95.31 32.26 31.96
CA ARG A 98 -94.53 32.27 30.73
C ARG A 98 -93.06 32.61 30.97
N ALA A 99 -92.75 33.44 31.97
CA ALA A 99 -91.40 33.66 32.45
C ALA A 99 -90.78 32.36 33.01
N ASP A 100 -91.54 31.56 33.77
CA ASP A 100 -91.11 30.25 34.27
C ASP A 100 -90.82 29.26 33.13
N LEU A 101 -91.69 29.20 32.11
CA LEU A 101 -91.47 28.38 30.92
C LEU A 101 -90.24 28.82 30.10
N LEU A 102 -90.00 30.13 29.97
CA LEU A 102 -88.80 30.66 29.32
C LEU A 102 -87.54 30.37 30.16
N GLY A 103 -87.63 30.48 31.48
CA GLY A 103 -86.55 30.11 32.41
C GLY A 103 -86.14 28.65 32.26
N LYS A 104 -87.10 27.72 32.31
CA LYS A 104 -86.85 26.28 32.10
C LYS A 104 -86.21 25.97 30.74
N ARG A 105 -86.65 26.65 29.68
CA ARG A 105 -86.05 26.51 28.34
C ARG A 105 -84.62 27.06 28.29
N LEU A 106 -84.35 28.18 28.95
CA LEU A 106 -83.01 28.74 29.06
C LEU A 106 -82.08 27.78 29.83
N GLU A 107 -82.54 27.22 30.95
CA GLU A 107 -81.78 26.22 31.72
C GLU A 107 -81.46 24.98 30.89
N THR A 108 -82.43 24.48 30.12
CA THR A 108 -82.22 23.34 29.21
C THR A 108 -81.18 23.68 28.14
N ALA A 109 -81.27 24.86 27.53
CA ALA A 109 -80.29 25.30 26.53
C ALA A 109 -78.88 25.52 27.10
N LEU A 110 -78.77 25.99 28.35
CA LEU A 110 -77.49 26.12 29.05
C LEU A 110 -76.89 24.74 29.36
N ALA A 111 -77.70 23.78 29.80
CA ALA A 111 -77.26 22.41 30.02
C ALA A 111 -76.78 21.75 28.72
N GLU A 112 -77.54 21.89 27.62
CA GLU A 112 -77.13 21.42 26.29
C GLU A 112 -75.82 22.08 25.82
N ARG A 113 -75.62 23.38 26.06
CA ARG A 113 -74.36 24.07 25.77
C ARG A 113 -73.20 23.51 26.57
N ASP A 114 -73.38 23.28 27.87
CA ASP A 114 -72.31 22.80 28.74
C ASP A 114 -71.94 21.35 28.40
N GLU A 115 -72.92 20.50 28.04
CA GLU A 115 -72.69 19.16 27.49
C GLU A 115 -71.93 19.22 26.14
N ALA A 116 -72.31 20.15 25.25
CA ALA A 116 -71.59 20.39 24.00
C ALA A 116 -70.13 20.77 24.25
N LEU A 117 -69.89 21.72 25.15
CA LEU A 117 -68.54 22.19 25.50
C LEU A 117 -67.69 21.06 26.08
N ALA A 118 -68.27 20.21 26.94
CA ALA A 118 -67.59 19.02 27.44
C ALA A 118 -67.24 18.03 26.30
N GLY A 119 -68.16 17.85 25.34
CA GLY A 119 -67.92 17.07 24.12
C GLY A 119 -66.78 17.63 23.27
N TYR A 120 -66.71 18.95 23.09
CA TYR A 120 -65.62 19.61 22.38
C TYR A 120 -64.28 19.46 23.08
N GLN A 121 -64.22 19.67 24.40
CA GLN A 121 -62.99 19.52 25.18
C GLN A 121 -62.46 18.09 25.08
N THR A 122 -63.34 17.09 25.20
CA THR A 122 -62.96 15.68 25.03
C THR A 122 -62.41 15.40 23.63
N ALA A 123 -63.03 15.96 22.59
CA ALA A 123 -62.59 15.80 21.22
C ALA A 123 -61.25 16.54 20.93
N GLU A 124 -61.02 17.68 21.57
CA GLU A 124 -59.76 18.43 21.50
C GLU A 124 -58.61 17.69 22.18
N ASP A 125 -58.87 17.13 23.37
CA ASP A 125 -57.90 16.30 24.10
C ASP A 125 -57.55 15.05 23.29
N ALA A 126 -58.54 14.37 22.73
CA ALA A 126 -58.33 13.24 21.82
C ALA A 126 -57.49 13.68 20.60
N ALA A 127 -57.80 14.82 19.98
CA ALA A 127 -56.99 15.33 18.87
C ALA A 127 -55.55 15.68 19.29
N ALA A 128 -55.34 16.15 20.52
CA ALA A 128 -54.01 16.40 21.08
C ALA A 128 -53.22 15.11 21.31
N ASP A 129 -53.86 14.06 21.81
CA ASP A 129 -53.24 12.74 22.00
C ASP A 129 -52.82 12.13 20.66
N VAL A 130 -53.70 12.14 19.65
CA VAL A 130 -53.32 11.60 18.35
C VAL A 130 -52.19 12.46 17.73
N ARG A 131 -52.16 13.80 17.93
CA ARG A 131 -51.07 14.65 17.42
C ARG A 131 -49.73 14.25 18.04
N ARG A 132 -49.69 14.01 19.35
CA ARG A 132 -48.50 13.49 20.04
C ARG A 132 -48.05 12.14 19.46
N GLN A 133 -48.98 11.21 19.23
CA GLN A 133 -48.67 9.93 18.60
C GLN A 133 -48.10 10.08 17.17
N HIS A 134 -48.65 11.00 16.37
CA HIS A 134 -48.13 11.28 15.03
C HIS A 134 -46.71 11.85 15.08
N ASP A 135 -46.43 12.77 16.00
CA ASP A 135 -45.10 13.34 16.19
C ASP A 135 -44.08 12.29 16.65
N GLU A 136 -44.50 11.40 17.57
CA GLU A 136 -43.70 10.24 18.00
C GLU A 136 -43.38 9.31 16.82
N LEU A 137 -44.37 8.88 16.04
CA LEU A 137 -44.13 8.05 14.86
C LEU A 137 -43.24 8.75 13.83
N THR A 138 -43.45 10.05 13.59
CA THR A 138 -42.63 10.84 12.66
C THR A 138 -41.18 10.92 13.14
N SER A 139 -40.95 11.10 14.44
CA SER A 139 -39.60 11.09 15.02
C SER A 139 -38.94 9.70 14.92
N GLY A 140 -39.71 8.63 15.14
CA GLY A 140 -39.24 7.25 14.95
C GLY A 140 -38.91 6.94 13.49
N LEU A 141 -39.70 7.44 12.54
CA LEU A 141 -39.40 7.32 11.10
C LEU A 141 -38.07 8.00 10.78
N ARG A 142 -37.86 9.26 11.20
CA ARG A 142 -36.58 9.95 10.98
C ARG A 142 -35.39 9.20 11.60
N ALA A 143 -35.54 8.71 12.84
CA ALA A 143 -34.48 7.95 13.50
C ALA A 143 -34.15 6.65 12.74
N SER A 144 -35.16 5.93 12.25
CA SER A 144 -34.94 4.73 11.42
C SER A 144 -34.30 5.07 10.07
N GLU A 145 -34.69 6.16 9.41
CA GLU A 145 -34.08 6.65 8.15
C GLU A 145 -32.59 6.96 8.34
N GLU A 146 -32.23 7.66 9.42
CA GLU A 146 -30.83 7.94 9.78
C GLU A 146 -30.04 6.64 10.00
N THR A 147 -30.65 5.64 10.65
CA THR A 147 -29.98 4.37 10.87
C THR A 147 -29.77 3.56 9.59
N VAL A 148 -30.69 3.64 8.63
CA VAL A 148 -30.54 3.02 7.30
C VAL A 148 -29.45 3.74 6.51
N ALA A 149 -29.42 5.07 6.51
CA ALA A 149 -28.35 5.85 5.89
C ALA A 149 -26.97 5.49 6.47
N ARG A 150 -26.87 5.28 7.79
CA ARG A 150 -25.63 4.83 8.45
C ARG A 150 -25.22 3.42 8.01
N LEU A 151 -26.15 2.47 7.91
CA LEU A 151 -25.86 1.12 7.42
C LEU A 151 -25.41 1.12 5.95
N GLN A 152 -26.04 1.95 5.10
CA GLN A 152 -25.65 2.12 3.71
C GLN A 152 -24.23 2.69 3.58
N ALA A 153 -23.88 3.70 4.38
CA ALA A 153 -22.52 4.24 4.42
C ALA A 153 -21.49 3.20 4.90
N GLN A 154 -21.84 2.39 5.90
CA GLN A 154 -20.99 1.28 6.36
C GLN A 154 -20.79 0.21 5.27
N LEU A 155 -21.84 -0.12 4.52
CA LEU A 155 -21.76 -1.06 3.40
C LEU A 155 -20.86 -0.52 2.29
N ALA A 156 -21.01 0.76 1.92
CA ALA A 156 -20.14 1.42 0.93
C ALA A 156 -18.67 1.37 1.39
N GLY A 157 -18.38 1.78 2.63
CA GLY A 157 -17.02 1.74 3.17
C GLY A 157 -16.46 0.33 3.38
N ALA A 158 -17.30 -0.69 3.57
CA ALA A 158 -16.85 -2.09 3.56
C ALA A 158 -16.50 -2.56 2.14
N THR A 159 -17.25 -2.11 1.13
CA THR A 159 -17.02 -2.46 -0.28
C THR A 159 -15.75 -1.81 -0.81
N GLU A 160 -15.52 -0.53 -0.53
CA GLU A 160 -14.26 0.16 -0.88
C GLU A 160 -13.03 -0.51 -0.25
N ARG A 161 -13.13 -0.95 1.02
CA ARG A 161 -12.05 -1.68 1.69
C ARG A 161 -11.77 -3.03 1.03
N ALA A 162 -12.81 -3.73 0.58
CA ALA A 162 -12.66 -5.00 -0.14
C ALA A 162 -12.04 -4.80 -1.54
N GLU A 163 -12.43 -3.75 -2.26
CA GLU A 163 -11.80 -3.40 -3.55
C GLU A 163 -10.34 -3.01 -3.37
N ALA A 164 -10.02 -2.24 -2.32
CA ALA A 164 -8.64 -1.88 -1.99
C ALA A 164 -7.78 -3.10 -1.62
N SER A 165 -8.33 -4.07 -0.89
CA SER A 165 -7.59 -5.31 -0.58
C SER A 165 -7.40 -6.19 -1.82
N GLN A 166 -8.40 -6.28 -2.70
CA GLN A 166 -8.28 -6.97 -3.99
C GLN A 166 -7.23 -6.33 -4.90
N ALA A 167 -7.18 -4.99 -4.98
CA ALA A 167 -6.16 -4.28 -5.75
C ALA A 167 -4.75 -4.58 -5.21
N ARG A 168 -4.57 -4.60 -3.89
CA ARG A 168 -3.29 -4.97 -3.26
C ARG A 168 -2.92 -6.43 -3.53
N ALA A 169 -3.88 -7.35 -3.50
CA ALA A 169 -3.64 -8.75 -3.84
C ALA A 169 -3.21 -8.92 -5.31
N ALA A 170 -3.84 -8.18 -6.23
CA ALA A 170 -3.45 -8.16 -7.64
C ALA A 170 -2.02 -7.61 -7.85
N GLU A 171 -1.67 -6.51 -7.18
CA GLU A 171 -0.32 -5.93 -7.22
C GLU A 171 0.73 -6.91 -6.67
N LEU A 172 0.42 -7.63 -5.59
CA LEU A 172 1.30 -8.66 -5.03
C LEU A 172 1.47 -9.85 -5.97
N ALA A 173 0.40 -10.29 -6.64
CA ALA A 173 0.45 -11.37 -7.63
C ALA A 173 1.32 -10.98 -8.84
N GLU A 174 1.20 -9.74 -9.32
CA GLU A 174 2.07 -9.20 -10.37
C GLU A 174 3.54 -9.19 -9.92
N ARG A 175 3.82 -8.69 -8.71
CA ARG A 175 5.17 -8.71 -8.13
C ARG A 175 5.73 -10.13 -8.02
N ALA A 176 4.95 -11.09 -7.55
CA ALA A 176 5.37 -12.49 -7.48
C ALA A 176 5.70 -13.04 -8.88
N SER A 177 4.87 -12.78 -9.88
CA SER A 177 5.14 -13.19 -11.26
C SER A 177 6.42 -12.56 -11.83
N THR A 178 6.69 -11.28 -11.54
CA THR A 178 7.96 -10.65 -11.95
C THR A 178 9.16 -11.27 -11.25
N GLN A 179 9.05 -11.61 -9.96
CA GLN A 179 10.11 -12.28 -9.21
C GLN A 179 10.38 -13.68 -9.74
N ASP A 180 9.34 -14.45 -10.07
CA ASP A 180 9.48 -15.78 -10.67
C ASP A 180 10.16 -15.71 -12.03
N ALA A 181 9.83 -14.72 -12.87
CA ALA A 181 10.51 -14.49 -14.14
C ALA A 181 12.00 -14.14 -13.96
N VAL A 182 12.34 -13.31 -12.97
CA VAL A 182 13.73 -12.98 -12.63
C VAL A 182 14.47 -14.21 -12.12
N LEU A 183 13.86 -15.03 -11.25
CA LEU A 183 14.44 -16.27 -10.75
C LEU A 183 14.67 -17.28 -11.88
N ALA A 184 13.74 -17.41 -12.82
CA ALA A 184 13.89 -18.27 -13.99
C ALA A 184 15.06 -17.81 -14.88
N ALA A 185 15.17 -16.50 -15.15
CA ALA A 185 16.28 -15.93 -15.91
C ALA A 185 17.64 -16.14 -15.21
N ALA A 186 17.70 -15.96 -13.88
CA ALA A 186 18.91 -16.20 -13.10
C ALA A 186 19.33 -17.68 -13.13
N ARG A 187 18.37 -18.62 -13.06
CA ARG A 187 18.64 -20.06 -13.21
C ARG A 187 19.20 -20.39 -14.60
N MET A 188 18.62 -19.83 -15.66
CA MET A 188 19.14 -20.02 -17.02
C MET A 188 20.58 -19.52 -17.16
N SER A 189 20.89 -18.33 -16.64
CA SER A 189 22.25 -17.78 -16.66
C SER A 189 23.23 -18.65 -15.86
N LEU A 190 22.82 -19.18 -14.70
CA LEU A 190 23.66 -20.09 -13.92
C LEU A 190 23.95 -21.40 -14.67
N ASP A 191 22.95 -21.95 -15.37
CA ASP A 191 23.13 -23.17 -16.15
C ASP A 191 24.00 -22.94 -17.40
N GLU A 192 23.94 -21.75 -18.02
CA GLU A 192 24.87 -21.34 -19.09
C GLU A 192 26.31 -21.23 -18.56
N GLU A 193 26.52 -20.60 -17.41
CA GLU A 193 27.82 -20.52 -16.75
C GLU A 193 28.37 -21.91 -16.37
N ARG A 194 27.52 -22.82 -15.88
CA ARG A 194 27.91 -24.21 -15.62
C ARG A 194 28.37 -24.93 -16.87
N LYS A 195 27.63 -24.82 -17.97
CA LYS A 195 28.02 -25.40 -19.27
C LYS A 195 29.33 -24.81 -19.79
N ALA A 196 29.53 -23.50 -19.64
CA ALA A 196 30.78 -22.84 -20.02
C ALA A 196 31.97 -23.35 -19.19
N ARG A 197 31.78 -23.53 -17.87
CA ARG A 197 32.80 -24.10 -16.97
C ARG A 197 33.11 -25.56 -17.30
N GLU A 198 32.10 -26.37 -17.60
CA GLU A 198 32.29 -27.76 -18.04
C GLU A 198 33.10 -27.84 -19.33
N ALA A 199 32.81 -26.96 -20.30
CA ALA A 199 33.58 -26.86 -21.54
C ALA A 199 35.04 -26.45 -21.29
N LEU A 200 35.28 -25.43 -20.46
CA LEU A 200 36.63 -25.01 -20.07
C LEU A 200 37.39 -26.12 -19.35
N ASN A 201 36.75 -26.87 -18.45
CA ASN A 201 37.38 -28.01 -17.78
C ASN A 201 37.74 -29.13 -18.77
N ALA A 202 36.89 -29.40 -19.77
CA ALA A 202 37.19 -30.38 -20.81
C ALA A 202 38.40 -29.93 -21.67
N GLU A 203 38.47 -28.65 -22.02
CA GLU A 203 39.63 -28.08 -22.72
C GLU A 203 40.91 -28.14 -21.88
N LEU A 204 40.84 -27.79 -20.59
CA LEU A 204 41.96 -27.91 -19.67
C LEU A 204 42.45 -29.36 -19.52
N SER A 205 41.53 -30.33 -19.43
CA SER A 205 41.88 -31.76 -19.42
C SER A 205 42.59 -32.16 -20.70
N ALA A 206 42.05 -31.79 -21.86
CA ALA A 206 42.67 -32.09 -23.15
C ALA A 206 44.06 -31.45 -23.29
N LYS A 207 44.23 -30.21 -22.79
CA LYS A 207 45.54 -29.54 -22.76
C LYS A 207 46.52 -30.23 -21.81
N ARG A 208 46.04 -30.74 -20.67
CA ARG A 208 46.85 -31.52 -19.73
C ARG A 208 47.34 -32.83 -20.36
N ASP A 209 46.46 -33.54 -21.06
CA ASP A 209 46.82 -34.75 -21.81
C ASP A 209 47.84 -34.45 -22.91
N GLU A 210 47.70 -33.31 -23.59
CA GLU A 210 48.66 -32.83 -24.60
C GLU A 210 50.03 -32.51 -23.98
N ILE A 211 50.07 -31.85 -22.83
CA ILE A 211 51.32 -31.59 -22.09
C ILE A 211 51.97 -32.91 -21.67
N GLU A 212 51.20 -33.88 -21.15
CA GLU A 212 51.71 -35.20 -20.80
C GLU A 212 52.25 -35.97 -22.02
N ARG A 213 51.62 -35.82 -23.18
CA ARG A 213 52.14 -36.37 -24.45
C ARG A 213 53.46 -35.70 -24.85
N VAL A 214 53.51 -34.37 -24.87
CA VAL A 214 54.71 -33.62 -25.24
C VAL A 214 55.86 -33.88 -24.26
N ALA A 215 55.57 -34.04 -22.97
CA ALA A 215 56.57 -34.43 -21.98
C ALA A 215 57.16 -35.81 -22.28
N ARG A 216 56.33 -36.80 -22.63
CA ARG A 216 56.79 -38.13 -23.06
C ARG A 216 57.63 -38.07 -24.32
N GLU A 217 57.18 -37.37 -25.36
CA GLU A 217 57.92 -37.20 -26.61
C GLU A 217 59.29 -36.54 -26.38
N ARG A 218 59.37 -35.54 -25.48
CA ARG A 218 60.63 -34.92 -25.09
C ARG A 218 61.56 -35.90 -24.38
N ASP A 219 61.04 -36.69 -23.45
CA ASP A 219 61.84 -37.65 -22.69
C ASP A 219 62.35 -38.78 -23.60
N GLU A 220 61.52 -39.28 -24.51
CA GLU A 220 61.94 -40.19 -25.59
C GLU A 220 63.03 -39.58 -26.47
N ALA A 221 62.86 -38.32 -26.91
CA ALA A 221 63.88 -37.63 -27.72
C ALA A 221 65.21 -37.45 -26.96
N ARG A 222 65.17 -37.22 -25.64
CA ARG A 222 66.37 -37.15 -24.79
C ARG A 222 67.05 -38.50 -24.67
N GLU A 223 66.29 -39.58 -24.48
CA GLU A 223 66.82 -40.95 -24.45
C GLU A 223 67.46 -41.31 -25.78
N GLU A 224 66.81 -41.00 -26.92
CA GLU A 224 67.39 -41.19 -28.24
C GLU A 224 68.68 -40.39 -28.44
N HIS A 225 68.70 -39.12 -28.00
CA HIS A 225 69.89 -38.28 -28.09
C HIS A 225 71.03 -38.84 -27.23
N ALA A 226 70.74 -39.30 -26.01
CA ALA A 226 71.70 -39.94 -25.13
C ALA A 226 72.25 -41.23 -25.75
N ALA A 227 71.40 -42.07 -26.34
CA ALA A 227 71.81 -43.29 -27.03
C ALA A 227 72.68 -42.99 -28.26
N LYS A 228 72.31 -41.99 -29.08
CA LYS A 228 73.13 -41.52 -30.22
C LYS A 228 74.47 -40.96 -29.76
N SER A 229 74.50 -40.22 -28.66
CA SER A 229 75.74 -39.71 -28.07
C SER A 229 76.66 -40.85 -27.60
N GLN A 230 76.12 -41.87 -26.92
CA GLN A 230 76.88 -43.06 -26.52
C GLN A 230 77.41 -43.84 -27.72
N LEU A 231 76.62 -43.96 -28.79
CA LEU A 231 77.07 -44.60 -30.03
C LEU A 231 78.20 -43.81 -30.70
N ALA A 232 78.09 -42.48 -30.76
CA ALA A 232 79.14 -41.61 -31.27
C ALA A 232 80.42 -41.73 -30.43
N GLU A 233 80.29 -41.76 -29.10
CA GLU A 233 81.42 -41.94 -28.19
C GLU A 233 82.09 -43.30 -28.37
N ARG A 234 81.33 -44.40 -28.51
CA ARG A 234 81.88 -45.73 -28.84
C ARG A 234 82.60 -45.73 -30.18
N SER A 235 82.01 -45.13 -31.22
CA SER A 235 82.65 -45.06 -32.54
C SER A 235 83.95 -44.23 -32.51
N SER A 236 84.00 -43.18 -31.69
CA SER A 236 85.21 -42.38 -31.46
C SER A 236 86.26 -43.16 -30.67
N GLN A 237 85.85 -43.98 -29.70
CA GLN A 237 86.75 -44.86 -28.95
C GLN A 237 87.32 -45.96 -29.86
N GLU A 238 86.49 -46.61 -30.67
CA GLU A 238 86.92 -47.59 -31.68
C GLU A 238 87.88 -46.97 -32.71
N ALA A 239 87.60 -45.73 -33.15
CA ALA A 239 88.52 -44.98 -34.01
C ALA A 239 89.86 -44.71 -33.30
N ALA A 240 89.84 -44.28 -32.04
CA ALA A 240 91.05 -44.06 -31.25
C ALA A 240 91.86 -45.36 -31.04
N GLU A 241 91.19 -46.48 -30.76
CA GLU A 241 91.82 -47.81 -30.66
C GLU A 241 92.42 -48.25 -32.00
N SER A 242 91.75 -47.99 -33.12
CA SER A 242 92.27 -48.31 -34.46
C SER A 242 93.53 -47.49 -34.78
N VAL A 243 93.55 -46.20 -34.41
CA VAL A 243 94.73 -45.34 -34.55
C VAL A 243 95.87 -45.82 -33.66
N ALA A 244 95.59 -46.24 -32.43
CA ALA A 244 96.59 -46.81 -31.53
C ALA A 244 97.17 -48.14 -32.07
N ARG A 245 96.36 -49.00 -32.69
CA ARG A 245 96.84 -50.23 -33.35
C ARG A 245 97.73 -49.92 -34.56
N ILE A 246 97.37 -48.91 -35.36
CA ILE A 246 98.21 -48.47 -36.49
C ILE A 246 99.56 -47.96 -35.98
N ALA A 247 99.57 -47.13 -34.94
CA ALA A 247 100.81 -46.63 -34.33
C ALA A 247 101.70 -47.77 -33.76
N ALA A 248 101.09 -48.81 -33.18
CA ALA A 248 101.83 -49.98 -32.69
C ALA A 248 102.47 -50.79 -33.84
N LEU A 249 101.74 -51.02 -34.93
CA LEU A 249 102.27 -51.69 -36.13
C LEU A 249 103.39 -50.88 -36.79
N GLU A 250 103.29 -49.55 -36.79
CA GLU A 250 104.34 -48.66 -37.28
C GLU A 250 105.61 -48.75 -36.41
N ALA A 251 105.47 -48.87 -35.09
CA ALA A 251 106.58 -49.07 -34.17
C ALA A 251 107.27 -50.43 -34.36
N GLU A 252 106.51 -51.50 -34.57
CA GLU A 252 107.04 -52.83 -34.91
C GLU A 252 107.80 -52.82 -36.24
N LEU A 253 107.31 -52.08 -37.25
CA LEU A 253 107.98 -51.95 -38.54
C LEU A 253 109.28 -51.13 -38.45
N GLN A 254 109.33 -50.13 -37.57
CA GLN A 254 110.56 -49.39 -37.26
C GLN A 254 111.59 -50.29 -36.53
N ALA A 255 111.16 -51.13 -35.60
CA ALA A 255 112.03 -52.08 -34.90
C ALA A 255 112.65 -53.11 -35.86
N ALA A 256 111.86 -53.70 -36.77
CA ALA A 256 112.36 -54.63 -37.79
C ALA A 256 113.39 -54.00 -38.75
N ARG A 257 113.23 -52.70 -39.07
CA ARG A 257 114.21 -51.95 -39.87
C ARG A 257 115.54 -51.76 -39.13
N ALA A 258 115.51 -51.59 -37.81
CA ALA A 258 116.71 -51.49 -36.98
C ALA A 258 117.47 -52.83 -36.90
N GLU A 259 116.77 -53.95 -36.80
CA GLU A 259 117.38 -55.30 -36.81
C GLU A 259 118.02 -55.65 -38.17
N LEU A 260 117.39 -55.25 -39.28
CA LEU A 260 117.98 -55.44 -40.62
C LEU A 260 119.27 -54.63 -40.81
N ALA A 261 119.39 -53.47 -40.14
CA ALA A 261 120.59 -52.64 -40.18
C ALA A 261 121.76 -53.31 -39.43
N THR A 262 121.50 -53.92 -38.28
CA THR A 262 122.52 -54.62 -37.48
C THR A 262 122.98 -55.92 -38.17
N GLU A 263 122.10 -56.65 -38.87
CA GLU A 263 122.52 -57.79 -39.69
C GLU A 263 123.43 -57.39 -40.87
N ARG A 264 123.23 -56.20 -41.46
CA ARG A 264 124.08 -55.70 -42.54
C ARG A 264 125.48 -55.33 -42.05
N GLU A 265 125.61 -54.77 -40.85
CA GLU A 265 126.92 -54.55 -40.21
C GLU A 265 127.65 -55.86 -39.88
N ALA A 266 126.93 -56.90 -39.44
CA ALA A 266 127.51 -58.21 -39.16
C ALA A 266 127.99 -58.99 -40.41
N ASN A 267 127.46 -58.68 -41.59
CA ASN A 267 127.92 -59.28 -42.85
C ASN A 267 129.14 -58.55 -43.44
N ALA A 268 129.29 -57.25 -43.19
CA ALA A 268 130.48 -56.49 -43.61
C ALA A 268 131.75 -56.97 -42.90
N THR A 269 131.65 -57.37 -41.62
CA THR A 269 132.77 -57.89 -40.84
C THR A 269 133.22 -59.28 -41.31
N ARG A 270 132.30 -60.16 -41.72
CA ARG A 270 132.63 -61.49 -42.29
C ARG A 270 133.35 -61.44 -43.63
N GLN A 271 133.16 -60.37 -44.40
CA GLN A 271 133.78 -60.20 -45.71
C GLN A 271 135.23 -59.68 -45.60
N ALA A 272 135.57 -59.01 -44.50
CA ALA A 272 136.94 -58.56 -44.19
C ALA A 272 137.86 -59.72 -43.74
N ASP A 273 137.32 -60.71 -43.02
CA ASP A 273 138.10 -61.87 -42.53
C ASP A 273 138.49 -62.87 -43.64
N ALA A 274 137.76 -62.90 -44.76
CA ALA A 274 138.06 -63.76 -45.91
C ALA A 274 139.27 -63.29 -46.74
N SER A 275 139.51 -61.97 -46.84
CA SER A 275 140.65 -61.40 -47.59
C SER A 275 142.01 -61.57 -46.89
N ALA A 276 142.03 -61.76 -45.57
CA ALA A 276 143.26 -61.90 -44.79
C ALA A 276 143.93 -63.29 -44.93
N GLN A 277 143.20 -64.32 -45.39
CA GLN A 277 143.75 -65.68 -45.55
C GLN A 277 144.46 -65.89 -46.91
N GLU A 278 144.20 -65.05 -47.92
CA GLU A 278 144.71 -65.24 -49.29
C GLU A 278 146.11 -64.62 -49.51
N GLU A 279 146.48 -63.60 -48.73
CA GLU A 279 147.81 -62.94 -48.79
C GLU A 279 148.95 -63.78 -48.18
N THR A 280 148.65 -64.68 -47.25
CA THR A 280 149.68 -65.46 -46.53
C THR A 280 150.29 -66.60 -47.36
N LEU A 281 149.59 -67.10 -48.38
CA LEU A 281 150.07 -68.17 -49.27
C LEU A 281 150.99 -67.69 -50.40
N GLN A 282 151.02 -66.39 -50.73
CA GLN A 282 151.85 -65.86 -51.81
C GLN A 282 153.26 -65.41 -51.37
N ARG A 283 153.49 -65.24 -50.06
CA ARG A 283 154.74 -64.70 -49.50
C ARG A 283 155.87 -65.75 -49.40
N VAL A 284 155.54 -67.02 -49.18
CA VAL A 284 156.53 -68.11 -48.97
C VAL A 284 157.16 -68.62 -50.27
N LYS A 285 156.66 -68.20 -51.45
CA LYS A 285 157.12 -68.69 -52.76
C LYS A 285 158.17 -67.82 -53.47
N ARG A 286 158.46 -66.59 -52.99
CA ARG A 286 159.31 -65.60 -53.70
C ARG A 286 160.73 -65.42 -53.15
N GLU A 287 161.06 -65.91 -51.96
CA GLU A 287 162.35 -65.58 -51.31
C GLU A 287 163.50 -66.58 -51.57
N LEU A 288 163.33 -67.56 -52.47
CA LEU A 288 164.34 -68.60 -52.72
C LEU A 288 165.28 -68.35 -53.94
N GLU A 289 165.13 -67.29 -54.75
CA GLU A 289 165.86 -67.18 -56.04
C GLU A 289 166.61 -65.86 -56.35
N GLU A 290 166.55 -64.82 -55.51
CA GLU A 290 167.21 -63.51 -55.72
C GLU A 290 168.07 -63.20 -54.47
N VAL A 291 169.38 -62.95 -54.43
CA VAL A 291 170.32 -62.33 -55.38
C VAL A 291 171.74 -62.78 -55.01
N ARG A 292 172.22 -63.84 -55.67
CA ARG A 292 173.60 -64.34 -55.62
C ARG A 292 174.52 -63.68 -56.66
N ALA A 293 174.15 -62.56 -57.29
CA ALA A 293 174.87 -62.09 -58.48
C ALA A 293 174.70 -60.59 -58.81
N GLN A 294 175.31 -59.68 -58.04
CA GLN A 294 175.55 -58.28 -58.47
C GLN A 294 176.82 -57.70 -57.84
N ASN A 295 177.92 -58.42 -58.10
CA ASN A 295 179.31 -57.98 -57.99
C ASN A 295 179.66 -57.07 -59.19
N ASP A 296 180.69 -56.23 -59.04
CA ASP A 296 181.52 -55.68 -60.11
C ASP A 296 180.86 -54.76 -61.16
N GLU A 297 180.55 -53.51 -60.80
CA GLU A 297 180.48 -52.37 -61.75
C GLU A 297 180.01 -51.15 -60.94
N SER A 298 180.76 -50.12 -60.61
CA SER A 298 181.87 -49.49 -61.32
C SER A 298 182.41 -48.47 -60.32
N ARG A 299 183.54 -48.72 -59.67
CA ARG A 299 184.84 -48.23 -60.15
C ARG A 299 184.73 -46.83 -60.79
N THR A 300 185.33 -45.88 -60.08
CA THR A 300 186.00 -44.66 -60.61
C THR A 300 185.04 -43.59 -61.13
N ARG A 301 184.86 -42.45 -60.43
CA ARG A 301 185.88 -41.46 -60.04
C ARG A 301 185.28 -40.64 -58.88
N VAL A 302 185.85 -40.55 -57.67
CA VAL A 302 187.20 -40.12 -57.25
C VAL A 302 187.60 -38.78 -57.86
N ALA A 303 188.17 -37.96 -56.98
CA ALA A 303 188.83 -36.69 -57.22
C ALA A 303 187.90 -35.49 -57.08
N SER A 304 187.89 -35.03 -55.83
CA SER A 304 188.46 -33.72 -55.49
C SER A 304 187.42 -32.76 -54.95
N LEU A 305 187.66 -32.03 -53.88
CA LEU A 305 188.77 -31.93 -52.93
C LEU A 305 188.10 -31.18 -51.76
N GLU A 306 188.36 -31.59 -50.52
CA GLU A 306 189.18 -30.77 -49.63
C GLU A 306 188.81 -29.28 -49.66
N SER A 307 188.14 -28.85 -48.62
CA SER A 307 188.59 -27.74 -47.76
C SER A 307 187.48 -27.63 -46.72
N GLU A 308 187.70 -28.21 -45.54
CA GLU A 308 188.25 -27.47 -44.41
C GLU A 308 187.31 -26.30 -44.03
N LEU A 309 186.90 -26.11 -42.80
CA LEU A 309 187.53 -26.48 -41.57
C LEU A 309 186.53 -26.16 -40.47
N ALA A 310 186.68 -26.94 -39.41
CA ALA A 310 186.75 -26.47 -38.05
C ALA A 310 185.63 -25.56 -37.54
N THR A 311 184.72 -26.10 -36.74
CA THR A 311 184.99 -26.49 -35.35
C THR A 311 185.70 -25.39 -34.57
N GLU A 312 184.95 -24.72 -33.71
CA GLU A 312 185.09 -24.81 -32.25
C GLU A 312 183.94 -23.97 -31.69
N ARG A 313 182.99 -24.59 -31.02
CA ARG A 313 183.07 -24.89 -29.58
C ARG A 313 183.19 -23.61 -28.77
N GLU A 314 182.17 -23.32 -27.98
CA GLU A 314 182.21 -23.69 -26.55
C GLU A 314 180.81 -23.56 -25.92
N ALA A 315 180.44 -24.60 -25.18
CA ALA A 315 179.38 -24.62 -24.17
C ALA A 315 177.93 -24.34 -24.60
N ASN A 316 177.30 -25.29 -25.30
CA ASN A 316 176.08 -25.88 -24.74
C ASN A 316 175.89 -27.33 -25.22
N ALA A 317 175.85 -28.24 -24.25
CA ALA A 317 176.16 -29.63 -24.42
C ALA A 317 174.91 -30.52 -24.43
N ALA A 318 175.01 -31.55 -25.28
CA ALA A 318 174.29 -32.83 -25.26
C ALA A 318 172.81 -32.81 -25.71
N ARG A 319 172.41 -33.45 -26.82
CA ARG A 319 173.07 -34.41 -27.73
C ARG A 319 172.43 -34.35 -29.12
N HIS A 320 173.29 -34.53 -30.12
CA HIS A 320 173.07 -34.50 -31.57
C HIS A 320 173.21 -35.91 -32.19
N ALA A 321 172.82 -35.98 -33.47
CA ALA A 321 173.26 -36.90 -34.55
C ALA A 321 172.62 -38.30 -34.58
N ASP A 322 172.40 -38.97 -35.71
CA ASP A 322 172.28 -38.65 -37.16
C ASP A 322 171.81 -39.96 -37.86
N ALA A 323 171.32 -39.84 -39.10
CA ALA A 323 171.45 -40.78 -40.24
C ALA A 323 171.26 -42.33 -40.10
N SER A 324 170.49 -42.86 -41.06
CA SER A 324 170.52 -44.23 -41.60
C SER A 324 170.66 -45.42 -40.63
N ALA A 325 169.58 -45.70 -39.91
CA ALA A 325 168.99 -47.02 -39.74
C ALA A 325 167.59 -46.84 -39.11
N GLN A 326 166.54 -47.38 -39.75
CA GLN A 326 165.12 -47.45 -39.31
C GLN A 326 164.39 -46.08 -39.22
N GLU A 327 163.32 -45.75 -39.95
CA GLU A 327 162.13 -46.45 -40.49
C GLU A 327 161.03 -46.83 -39.46
N GLU A 328 161.12 -46.40 -38.19
CA GLU A 328 160.07 -46.65 -37.18
C GLU A 328 159.41 -45.42 -36.50
N ALA A 329 159.74 -44.15 -36.80
CA ALA A 329 159.23 -43.01 -36.00
C ALA A 329 158.19 -42.05 -36.66
N LEU A 330 157.90 -42.14 -37.97
CA LEU A 330 157.00 -41.19 -38.66
C LEU A 330 155.54 -41.67 -38.82
N GLN A 331 155.10 -42.62 -37.99
CA GLN A 331 153.68 -42.99 -37.82
C GLN A 331 152.96 -42.26 -36.66
N ARG A 332 153.62 -41.44 -35.82
CA ARG A 332 152.96 -40.84 -34.64
C ARG A 332 152.34 -39.44 -34.83
N VAL A 333 152.68 -38.65 -35.83
CA VAL A 333 152.19 -37.25 -35.96
C VAL A 333 151.04 -37.09 -36.97
N LYS A 334 150.70 -38.14 -37.75
CA LYS A 334 149.43 -38.19 -38.50
C LYS A 334 148.19 -38.40 -37.60
N ARG A 335 148.39 -38.74 -36.32
CA ARG A 335 147.32 -39.05 -35.36
C ARG A 335 146.74 -37.81 -34.64
N GLU A 336 147.50 -36.72 -34.55
CA GLU A 336 147.12 -35.54 -33.76
C GLU A 336 146.32 -34.48 -34.55
N LEU A 337 146.29 -34.55 -35.90
CA LEU A 337 145.51 -33.62 -36.74
C LEU A 337 144.06 -34.10 -37.01
N GLU A 338 143.77 -35.39 -36.85
CA GLU A 338 142.41 -35.96 -36.97
C GLU A 338 141.66 -36.01 -35.62
N GLU A 339 142.36 -36.07 -34.48
CA GLU A 339 141.77 -36.02 -33.12
C GLU A 339 141.10 -34.66 -32.79
N ALA A 340 141.51 -33.56 -33.43
CA ALA A 340 140.89 -32.23 -33.24
C ALA A 340 139.58 -32.01 -34.05
N ARG A 341 139.31 -32.84 -35.06
CA ARG A 341 138.08 -32.77 -35.88
C ARG A 341 136.94 -33.62 -35.31
N ALA A 342 137.25 -34.69 -34.55
CA ALA A 342 136.26 -35.53 -33.88
C ALA A 342 135.59 -34.86 -32.65
N GLN A 343 136.29 -33.97 -31.93
CA GLN A 343 135.73 -33.26 -30.77
C GLN A 343 134.71 -32.14 -31.12
N ILE A 344 134.67 -31.70 -32.38
CA ILE A 344 133.70 -30.69 -32.88
C ILE A 344 132.37 -31.34 -33.33
N ASP A 345 132.38 -32.60 -33.75
CA ASP A 345 131.15 -33.33 -34.12
C ASP A 345 130.47 -34.00 -32.91
N GLU A 346 131.21 -34.34 -31.86
CA GLU A 346 130.66 -34.83 -30.57
C GLU A 346 129.93 -33.73 -29.77
N SER A 347 130.38 -32.47 -29.89
CA SER A 347 129.69 -31.33 -29.26
C SER A 347 128.42 -30.90 -30.02
N ARG A 348 128.29 -31.25 -31.31
CA ARG A 348 127.07 -31.01 -32.11
C ARG A 348 125.99 -32.07 -31.90
N THR A 349 126.34 -33.34 -31.69
CA THR A 349 125.38 -34.41 -31.37
C THR A 349 124.79 -34.29 -29.96
N ARG A 350 125.57 -33.73 -29.02
CA ARG A 350 125.13 -33.46 -27.63
C ARG A 350 124.21 -32.24 -27.49
N VAL A 351 124.25 -31.30 -28.45
CA VAL A 351 123.29 -30.18 -28.54
C VAL A 351 122.00 -30.63 -29.25
N ALA A 352 122.09 -31.47 -30.27
CA ALA A 352 120.91 -32.03 -30.95
C ALA A 352 120.07 -32.97 -30.04
N SER A 353 120.70 -33.74 -29.15
CA SER A 353 119.96 -34.62 -28.21
C SER A 353 119.20 -33.85 -27.12
N LEU A 354 119.75 -32.72 -26.66
CA LEU A 354 119.10 -31.84 -25.67
C LEU A 354 117.96 -31.02 -26.28
N GLU A 355 118.00 -30.69 -27.58
CA GLU A 355 116.89 -30.05 -28.28
C GLU A 355 115.72 -31.02 -28.55
N THR A 356 115.98 -32.31 -28.76
CA THR A 356 114.93 -33.34 -28.88
C THR A 356 114.28 -33.71 -27.54
N GLU A 357 115.02 -33.67 -26.43
CA GLU A 357 114.45 -33.87 -25.08
C GLU A 357 113.62 -32.66 -24.64
N LEU A 358 114.02 -31.42 -24.99
CA LEU A 358 113.23 -30.21 -24.70
C LEU A 358 111.97 -30.08 -25.57
N ALA A 359 111.95 -30.68 -26.76
CA ALA A 359 110.76 -30.72 -27.63
C ALA A 359 109.69 -31.70 -27.10
N THR A 360 110.10 -32.87 -26.62
CA THR A 360 109.18 -33.88 -26.05
C THR A 360 108.63 -33.47 -24.68
N GLU A 361 109.40 -32.73 -23.87
CA GLU A 361 108.92 -32.16 -22.60
C GLU A 361 107.92 -31.00 -22.81
N ARG A 362 108.08 -30.21 -23.89
CA ARG A 362 107.12 -29.15 -24.28
C ARG A 362 105.83 -29.71 -24.86
N GLU A 363 105.88 -30.81 -25.61
CA GLU A 363 104.69 -31.50 -26.13
C GLU A 363 103.88 -32.19 -25.02
N THR A 364 104.54 -32.81 -24.05
CA THR A 364 103.88 -33.44 -22.89
C THR A 364 103.25 -32.42 -21.94
N SER A 365 103.88 -31.25 -21.76
CA SER A 365 103.31 -30.14 -20.98
C SER A 365 102.11 -29.46 -21.68
N ALA A 366 102.14 -29.34 -23.02
CA ALA A 366 100.99 -28.86 -23.79
C ALA A 366 99.80 -29.84 -23.74
N ALA A 367 100.07 -31.15 -23.75
CA ALA A 367 99.03 -32.18 -23.59
C ALA A 367 98.40 -32.17 -22.18
N HIS A 368 99.17 -31.87 -21.12
CA HIS A 368 98.64 -31.71 -19.76
C HIS A 368 97.81 -30.42 -19.61
N GLY A 369 98.21 -29.31 -20.23
CA GLY A 369 97.42 -28.08 -20.27
C GLY A 369 96.09 -28.23 -21.02
N ALA A 370 96.08 -28.96 -22.14
CA ALA A 370 94.86 -29.25 -22.90
C ALA A 370 93.91 -30.17 -22.12
N ARG A 371 94.43 -31.18 -21.40
CA ARG A 371 93.61 -32.06 -20.53
C ARG A 371 93.01 -31.33 -19.34
N ALA A 372 93.73 -30.38 -18.74
CA ALA A 372 93.21 -29.56 -17.64
C ALA A 372 92.11 -28.60 -18.11
N SER A 373 92.26 -27.97 -19.30
CA SER A 373 91.22 -27.13 -19.92
C SER A 373 89.95 -27.92 -20.23
N ALA A 374 90.10 -29.11 -20.82
CA ALA A 374 88.96 -29.98 -21.12
C ALA A 374 88.25 -30.47 -19.84
N GLY A 375 88.99 -30.75 -18.76
CA GLY A 375 88.42 -31.08 -17.46
C GLY A 375 87.64 -29.92 -16.82
N GLN A 376 88.16 -28.69 -16.92
CA GLN A 376 87.48 -27.50 -16.39
C GLN A 376 86.21 -27.16 -17.17
N GLU A 377 86.24 -27.26 -18.50
CA GLU A 377 85.05 -27.06 -19.34
C GLU A 377 83.96 -28.10 -19.10
N ALA A 378 84.32 -29.34 -18.76
CA ALA A 378 83.38 -30.38 -18.38
C ALA A 378 82.70 -30.07 -17.03
N ILE A 379 83.47 -29.59 -16.05
CA ILE A 379 82.94 -29.16 -14.74
C ILE A 379 81.99 -27.96 -14.91
N ASP A 380 82.36 -26.96 -15.72
CA ASP A 380 81.49 -25.81 -15.98
C ASP A 380 80.20 -26.19 -16.71
N ARG A 381 80.25 -27.21 -17.58
CA ARG A 381 79.06 -27.76 -18.25
C ARG A 381 78.13 -28.46 -17.26
N VAL A 382 78.67 -29.36 -16.44
CA VAL A 382 77.90 -30.09 -15.43
C VAL A 382 77.33 -29.13 -14.39
N THR A 383 78.04 -28.06 -14.04
CA THR A 383 77.54 -27.04 -13.11
C THR A 383 76.35 -26.28 -13.70
N ARG A 384 76.42 -25.86 -14.98
CA ARG A 384 75.28 -25.21 -15.65
C ARG A 384 74.07 -26.15 -15.79
N GLU A 385 74.30 -27.40 -16.17
CA GLU A 385 73.22 -28.40 -16.26
C GLU A 385 72.56 -28.65 -14.89
N LEU A 386 73.35 -28.65 -13.80
CA LEU A 386 72.83 -28.78 -12.44
C LEU A 386 72.02 -27.54 -12.01
N ASP A 387 72.47 -26.35 -12.37
CA ASP A 387 71.77 -25.09 -12.05
C ASP A 387 70.48 -24.93 -12.87
N ASP A 388 70.49 -25.32 -14.15
CA ASP A 388 69.30 -25.37 -15.00
C ASP A 388 68.28 -26.40 -14.48
N ALA A 389 68.75 -27.59 -14.06
CA ALA A 389 67.90 -28.60 -13.45
C ALA A 389 67.29 -28.12 -12.12
N ARG A 390 68.05 -27.39 -11.30
CA ARG A 390 67.55 -26.77 -10.06
C ARG A 390 66.52 -25.68 -10.34
N ALA A 391 66.73 -24.85 -11.36
CA ALA A 391 65.77 -23.84 -11.79
C ALA A 391 64.46 -24.47 -12.27
N GLN A 392 64.52 -25.55 -13.06
CA GLN A 392 63.34 -26.30 -13.50
C GLN A 392 62.59 -26.95 -12.32
N LEU A 393 63.31 -27.52 -11.35
CA LEU A 393 62.70 -28.12 -10.16
C LEU A 393 61.98 -27.07 -9.30
N ASN A 394 62.59 -25.89 -9.13
CA ASN A 394 61.96 -24.78 -8.41
C ASN A 394 60.70 -24.29 -9.14
N ALA A 395 60.75 -24.10 -10.46
CA ALA A 395 59.59 -23.70 -11.26
C ALA A 395 58.43 -24.70 -11.16
N VAL A 396 58.71 -26.01 -11.26
CA VAL A 396 57.68 -27.05 -11.09
C VAL A 396 57.14 -27.07 -9.65
N SER A 397 57.97 -26.77 -8.65
CA SER A 397 57.51 -26.67 -7.26
C SER A 397 56.60 -25.46 -7.03
N GLU A 398 56.88 -24.34 -7.69
CA GLU A 398 56.08 -23.12 -7.65
C GLU A 398 54.74 -23.31 -8.38
N GLU A 399 54.74 -23.93 -9.56
CA GLU A 399 53.50 -24.31 -10.26
C GLU A 399 52.66 -25.28 -9.43
N LYS A 400 53.28 -26.27 -8.77
CA LYS A 400 52.56 -27.18 -7.87
C LYS A 400 51.95 -26.44 -6.68
N ALA A 401 52.66 -25.51 -6.08
CA ALA A 401 52.15 -24.69 -4.98
C ALA A 401 50.98 -23.79 -5.44
N ALA A 402 51.09 -23.18 -6.63
CA ALA A 402 50.04 -22.38 -7.23
C ALA A 402 48.79 -23.23 -7.54
N ALA A 403 48.97 -24.43 -8.12
CA ALA A 403 47.87 -25.35 -8.39
C ALA A 403 47.18 -25.85 -7.12
N GLN A 404 47.93 -26.09 -6.03
CA GLN A 404 47.36 -26.44 -4.73
C GLN A 404 46.59 -25.27 -4.09
N ALA A 405 47.08 -24.03 -4.25
CA ALA A 405 46.38 -22.84 -3.79
C ALA A 405 45.07 -22.59 -4.56
N GLU A 406 45.07 -22.79 -5.88
CA GLU A 406 43.87 -22.72 -6.71
C GLU A 406 42.87 -23.83 -6.38
N LEU A 407 43.33 -25.07 -6.13
CA LEU A 407 42.44 -26.15 -5.69
C LEU A 407 41.79 -25.84 -4.33
N ALA A 408 42.55 -25.27 -3.39
CA ALA A 408 42.02 -24.84 -2.10
C ALA A 408 40.98 -23.72 -2.25
N ARG A 409 41.23 -22.73 -3.12
CA ARG A 409 40.26 -21.68 -3.45
C ARG A 409 38.99 -22.24 -4.08
N VAL A 410 39.11 -23.10 -5.09
CA VAL A 410 37.94 -23.72 -5.75
C VAL A 410 37.14 -24.58 -4.78
N SER A 411 37.80 -25.29 -3.87
CA SER A 411 37.15 -26.01 -2.77
C SER A 411 36.37 -25.08 -1.84
N GLU A 412 36.97 -23.95 -1.44
CA GLU A 412 36.36 -22.96 -0.56
C GLU A 412 35.17 -22.25 -1.24
N ASP A 413 35.33 -21.90 -2.52
CA ASP A 413 34.27 -21.33 -3.35
C ASP A 413 33.10 -22.31 -3.58
N ALA A 414 33.40 -23.60 -3.74
CA ALA A 414 32.38 -24.65 -3.85
C ALA A 414 31.60 -24.83 -2.54
N ALA A 415 32.28 -24.81 -1.40
CA ALA A 415 31.63 -24.85 -0.08
C ALA A 415 30.77 -23.60 0.16
N ALA A 416 31.27 -22.41 -0.19
CA ALA A 416 30.51 -21.16 -0.11
C ALA A 416 29.32 -21.11 -1.07
N ALA A 417 29.41 -21.74 -2.24
CA ALA A 417 28.29 -21.91 -3.17
C ALA A 417 27.22 -22.87 -2.60
N GLY A 418 27.65 -23.96 -1.95
CA GLY A 418 26.76 -24.89 -1.24
C GLY A 418 25.96 -24.21 -0.14
N HIS A 419 26.63 -23.46 0.74
CA HIS A 419 25.96 -22.69 1.80
C HIS A 419 24.94 -21.68 1.24
N ARG A 420 25.29 -20.96 0.16
CA ARG A 420 24.36 -20.02 -0.50
C ARG A 420 23.16 -20.73 -1.12
N ALA A 421 23.32 -21.93 -1.65
CA ALA A 421 22.23 -22.73 -2.19
C ALA A 421 21.27 -23.21 -1.09
N ASP A 422 21.82 -23.69 0.03
CA ASP A 422 21.03 -24.11 1.19
C ASP A 422 20.25 -22.94 1.80
N GLU A 423 20.88 -21.78 1.95
CA GLU A 423 20.23 -20.55 2.40
C GLU A 423 19.11 -20.12 1.45
N ALA A 424 19.36 -20.14 0.14
CA ALA A 424 18.35 -19.81 -0.87
C ALA A 424 17.16 -20.78 -0.83
N GLN A 425 17.41 -22.08 -0.62
CA GLN A 425 16.36 -23.09 -0.46
C GLN A 425 15.53 -22.86 0.81
N GLN A 426 16.18 -22.53 1.94
CA GLN A 426 15.47 -22.20 3.17
C GLN A 426 14.65 -20.90 3.04
N HIS A 427 15.16 -19.91 2.31
CA HIS A 427 14.44 -18.68 2.01
C HIS A 427 13.23 -18.94 1.12
N ALA A 428 13.36 -19.78 0.09
CA ALA A 428 12.25 -20.18 -0.77
C ALA A 428 11.17 -20.96 0.00
N ALA A 429 11.57 -21.88 0.90
CA ALA A 429 10.63 -22.62 1.74
C ALA A 429 9.88 -21.68 2.72
N ARG A 430 10.58 -20.73 3.33
CA ARG A 430 9.95 -19.71 4.21
C ARG A 430 8.99 -18.81 3.44
N LEU A 431 9.33 -18.40 2.21
CA LEU A 431 8.44 -17.62 1.34
C LEU A 431 7.18 -18.41 0.96
N ALA A 432 7.32 -19.69 0.62
CA ALA A 432 6.18 -20.56 0.32
C ALA A 432 5.24 -20.72 1.53
N GLU A 433 5.79 -20.90 2.73
CA GLU A 433 5.01 -20.97 3.98
C GLU A 433 4.29 -19.65 4.28
N GLN A 434 4.97 -18.51 4.10
CA GLN A 434 4.36 -17.18 4.26
C GLN A 434 3.24 -16.92 3.25
N LEU A 435 3.39 -17.36 2.00
CA LEU A 435 2.33 -17.24 0.99
C LEU A 435 1.12 -18.11 1.34
N ALA A 436 1.34 -19.36 1.74
CA ALA A 436 0.26 -20.26 2.13
C ALA A 436 -0.51 -19.76 3.36
N GLU A 437 0.18 -19.21 4.37
CA GLU A 437 -0.46 -18.62 5.54
C GLU A 437 -1.23 -17.34 5.17
N ARG A 438 -0.69 -16.54 4.26
CA ARG A 438 -1.34 -15.32 3.79
C ARG A 438 -2.59 -15.64 2.96
N GLU A 439 -2.55 -16.64 2.08
CA GLU A 439 -3.71 -17.13 1.33
C GLU A 439 -4.81 -17.64 2.27
N LYS A 440 -4.46 -18.38 3.32
CA LYS A 440 -5.43 -18.79 4.35
C LYS A 440 -6.04 -17.59 5.06
N SER A 441 -5.22 -16.61 5.44
CA SER A 441 -5.70 -15.38 6.10
C SER A 441 -6.60 -14.55 5.18
N GLU A 442 -6.32 -14.49 3.89
CA GLU A 442 -7.16 -13.82 2.90
C GLU A 442 -8.47 -14.58 2.65
N ALA A 443 -8.42 -15.91 2.60
CA ALA A 443 -9.62 -16.74 2.48
C ALA A 443 -10.54 -16.55 3.69
N ALA A 444 -9.99 -16.61 4.91
CA ALA A 444 -10.72 -16.33 6.14
C ALA A 444 -11.28 -14.90 6.17
N ALA A 445 -10.49 -13.90 5.79
CA ALA A 445 -10.95 -12.51 5.72
C ALA A 445 -12.06 -12.32 4.67
N ARG A 446 -12.01 -13.03 3.53
CA ARG A 446 -13.08 -13.01 2.51
C ARG A 446 -14.37 -13.63 3.03
N GLU A 447 -14.26 -14.71 3.80
CA GLU A 447 -15.41 -15.37 4.43
C GLU A 447 -16.05 -14.45 5.49
N GLU A 448 -15.26 -13.88 6.40
CA GLU A 448 -15.74 -12.90 7.39
C GLU A 448 -16.37 -11.67 6.75
N LEU A 449 -15.80 -11.18 5.64
CA LEU A 449 -16.32 -10.02 4.92
C LEU A 449 -17.61 -10.36 4.16
N ARG A 450 -17.74 -11.60 3.66
CA ARG A 450 -18.97 -12.12 3.07
C ARG A 450 -20.07 -12.24 4.12
N ASP A 451 -19.76 -12.80 5.29
CA ASP A 451 -20.71 -12.94 6.40
C ASP A 451 -21.14 -11.58 6.93
N SER A 452 -20.20 -10.65 7.10
CA SER A 452 -20.48 -9.26 7.48
C SER A 452 -21.36 -8.55 6.44
N LYS A 453 -21.12 -8.78 5.15
CA LYS A 453 -21.93 -8.22 4.06
C LYS A 453 -23.35 -8.78 4.07
N ILE A 454 -23.50 -10.09 4.24
CA ILE A 454 -24.82 -10.75 4.33
C ILE A 454 -25.57 -10.23 5.56
N ALA A 455 -24.91 -10.11 6.71
CA ALA A 455 -25.50 -9.57 7.94
C ALA A 455 -25.95 -8.10 7.77
N LEU A 456 -25.10 -7.26 7.17
CA LEU A 456 -25.43 -5.86 6.86
C LEU A 456 -26.61 -5.76 5.90
N GLN A 457 -26.62 -6.54 4.82
CA GLN A 457 -27.71 -6.57 3.84
C GLN A 457 -29.03 -7.05 4.45
N THR A 458 -28.97 -8.09 5.29
CA THR A 458 -30.16 -8.63 5.97
C THR A 458 -30.70 -7.59 6.96
N SER A 459 -29.81 -6.91 7.71
CA SER A 459 -30.23 -5.85 8.62
C SER A 459 -30.80 -4.62 7.90
N ALA A 460 -30.22 -4.26 6.75
CA ALA A 460 -30.70 -3.15 5.92
C ALA A 460 -32.09 -3.45 5.35
N ALA A 461 -32.29 -4.65 4.80
CA ALA A 461 -33.59 -5.09 4.29
C ALA A 461 -34.66 -5.11 5.39
N ALA A 462 -34.33 -5.64 6.58
CA ALA A 462 -35.25 -5.64 7.72
C ALA A 462 -35.64 -4.22 8.16
N ARG A 463 -34.69 -3.26 8.13
CA ARG A 463 -34.97 -1.86 8.47
C ARG A 463 -35.71 -1.11 7.38
N GLU A 464 -35.50 -1.42 6.11
CA GLU A 464 -36.28 -0.88 5.00
C GLU A 464 -37.75 -1.32 5.09
N GLU A 465 -37.99 -2.58 5.49
CA GLU A 465 -39.35 -3.06 5.77
C GLU A 465 -39.98 -2.36 6.98
N GLU A 466 -39.21 -2.13 8.04
CA GLU A 466 -39.65 -1.35 9.22
C GLU A 466 -40.01 0.10 8.85
N LEU A 467 -39.18 0.76 8.03
CA LEU A 467 -39.44 2.10 7.48
C LEU A 467 -40.73 2.14 6.68
N ALA A 468 -40.93 1.19 5.76
CA ALA A 468 -42.17 1.09 5.00
C ALA A 468 -43.38 0.85 5.92
N GLY A 469 -43.21 0.07 7.00
CA GLY A 469 -44.22 -0.14 8.03
C GLY A 469 -44.58 1.15 8.78
N LEU A 470 -43.59 1.92 9.21
CA LEU A 470 -43.78 3.21 9.88
C LEU A 470 -44.44 4.24 8.96
N GLN A 471 -44.00 4.34 7.71
CA GLN A 471 -44.57 5.26 6.73
C GLN A 471 -46.05 4.95 6.42
N ARG A 472 -46.41 3.66 6.33
CA ARG A 472 -47.81 3.23 6.20
C ARG A 472 -48.62 3.59 7.45
N ARG A 473 -48.08 3.40 8.66
CA ARG A 473 -48.77 3.78 9.91
C ARG A 473 -48.99 5.29 10.01
N ILE A 474 -48.00 6.11 9.69
CA ILE A 474 -48.13 7.58 9.66
C ILE A 474 -49.20 8.00 8.66
N SER A 475 -49.18 7.42 7.45
CA SER A 475 -50.18 7.73 6.42
C SER A 475 -51.60 7.34 6.86
N ALA A 476 -51.76 6.18 7.49
CA ALA A 476 -53.04 5.74 8.04
C ALA A 476 -53.51 6.65 9.18
N GLN A 477 -52.62 7.04 10.10
CA GLN A 477 -52.95 7.96 11.19
C GLN A 477 -53.32 9.34 10.67
N ALA A 478 -52.59 9.89 9.69
CA ALA A 478 -52.93 11.16 9.04
C ALA A 478 -54.34 11.14 8.44
N GLN A 479 -54.75 10.02 7.84
CA GLN A 479 -56.14 9.86 7.36
C GLN A 479 -57.16 9.80 8.51
N THR A 480 -56.84 9.14 9.62
CA THR A 480 -57.73 9.14 10.80
C THR A 480 -57.85 10.53 11.43
N HIS A 481 -56.75 11.29 11.46
CA HIS A 481 -56.75 12.69 11.90
C HIS A 481 -57.65 13.56 11.05
N ALA A 482 -57.49 13.49 9.72
CA ALA A 482 -58.31 14.27 8.80
C ALA A 482 -59.80 14.02 9.05
N LYS A 483 -60.20 12.73 9.18
CA LYS A 483 -61.58 12.37 9.51
C LYS A 483 -62.05 12.92 10.85
N ALA A 484 -61.26 12.79 11.91
CA ALA A 484 -61.62 13.29 13.23
C ALA A 484 -61.80 14.84 13.24
N TYR A 485 -60.93 15.57 12.53
CA TYR A 485 -61.09 17.03 12.38
C TYR A 485 -62.32 17.41 11.55
N ASP A 486 -62.61 16.67 10.49
CA ASP A 486 -63.80 16.89 9.67
C ASP A 486 -65.09 16.65 10.49
N GLU A 487 -65.12 15.63 11.35
CA GLU A 487 -66.22 15.36 12.29
C GLU A 487 -66.37 16.48 13.33
N LEU A 488 -65.27 16.93 13.92
CA LEU A 488 -65.25 18.00 14.92
C LEU A 488 -65.74 19.33 14.31
N ARG A 489 -65.35 19.59 13.06
CA ARG A 489 -65.82 20.73 12.26
C ARG A 489 -67.32 20.61 11.94
N ALA A 490 -67.78 19.46 11.50
CA ALA A 490 -69.21 19.23 11.23
C ALA A 490 -70.06 19.44 12.48
N ASN A 491 -69.62 18.96 13.64
CA ASN A 491 -70.28 19.21 14.92
C ASN A 491 -70.31 20.71 15.24
N ALA A 492 -69.20 21.44 15.04
CA ALA A 492 -69.14 22.91 15.23
C ALA A 492 -70.16 23.66 14.37
N GLU A 493 -70.30 23.26 13.11
CA GLU A 493 -71.28 23.84 12.19
C GLU A 493 -72.73 23.57 12.65
N GLN A 494 -73.00 22.37 13.19
CA GLN A 494 -74.31 22.02 13.77
C GLN A 494 -74.63 22.90 14.99
N TRP A 495 -73.70 23.06 15.92
CA TRP A 495 -73.90 23.88 17.13
C TRP A 495 -74.09 25.37 16.82
N VAL A 496 -73.35 25.91 15.85
CA VAL A 496 -73.56 27.29 15.38
C VAL A 496 -74.96 27.47 14.81
N THR A 497 -75.46 26.47 14.07
CA THR A 497 -76.80 26.49 13.50
C THR A 497 -77.87 26.39 14.60
N TYR A 498 -77.69 25.49 15.56
CA TYR A 498 -78.59 25.35 16.71
C TYR A 498 -78.66 26.63 17.55
N ALA A 499 -77.52 27.23 17.89
CA ALA A 499 -77.46 28.48 18.64
C ALA A 499 -78.14 29.64 17.91
N ARG A 500 -78.03 29.69 16.57
CA ARG A 500 -78.72 30.68 15.74
C ARG A 500 -80.24 30.50 15.76
N ASP A 501 -80.73 29.27 15.62
CA ASP A 501 -82.16 28.95 15.70
C ASP A 501 -82.73 29.25 17.08
N LEU A 502 -82.02 28.84 18.15
CA LEU A 502 -82.41 29.14 19.52
C LEU A 502 -82.50 30.65 19.77
N LYS A 503 -81.51 31.42 19.31
CA LYS A 503 -81.53 32.90 19.38
C LYS A 503 -82.75 33.47 18.65
N GLN A 504 -83.02 33.02 17.43
CA GLN A 504 -84.17 33.47 16.66
C GLN A 504 -85.50 33.16 17.36
N ARG A 505 -85.63 31.97 17.96
CA ARG A 505 -86.81 31.58 18.74
C ARG A 505 -86.99 32.43 20.00
N LEU A 506 -85.91 32.74 20.71
CA LEU A 506 -85.95 33.61 21.89
C LEU A 506 -86.32 35.05 21.52
N ASP A 507 -85.74 35.61 20.45
CA ASP A 507 -86.05 36.95 19.96
C ASP A 507 -87.54 37.09 19.56
N VAL A 508 -88.11 36.06 18.90
CA VAL A 508 -89.53 36.05 18.52
C VAL A 508 -90.45 35.89 19.74
N ALA A 509 -90.03 35.13 20.77
CA ALA A 509 -90.87 34.82 21.92
C ALA A 509 -90.92 35.93 22.98
N ASN A 510 -89.87 36.76 23.10
CA ASN A 510 -89.62 37.54 24.31
C ASN A 510 -90.52 38.77 24.51
N GLU A 511 -90.86 39.55 23.48
CA GLU A 511 -91.48 40.86 23.75
C GLU A 511 -92.92 40.97 23.24
N LYS A 512 -93.14 40.63 21.96
CA LYS A 512 -94.47 40.75 21.35
C LYS A 512 -95.48 39.74 21.90
N ILE A 513 -95.07 38.50 22.11
CA ILE A 513 -96.04 37.47 22.52
C ILE A 513 -96.33 37.56 24.02
N LEU A 514 -95.36 37.87 24.89
CA LEU A 514 -95.62 38.11 26.31
C LEU A 514 -96.65 39.24 26.51
N PHE A 515 -96.49 40.35 25.80
CA PHE A 515 -97.38 41.49 25.94
C PHE A 515 -98.78 41.22 25.35
N ILE A 516 -98.85 40.61 24.16
CA ILE A 516 -100.14 40.30 23.51
C ILE A 516 -100.93 39.26 24.31
N ASP A 517 -100.26 38.24 24.86
CA ASP A 517 -100.89 37.13 25.59
C ASP A 517 -101.34 37.55 27.00
N ALA A 518 -100.53 38.36 27.70
CA ALA A 518 -100.92 38.95 28.97
C ALA A 518 -102.11 39.92 28.80
N ARG A 519 -102.08 40.72 27.73
CA ARG A 519 -103.18 41.63 27.39
C ARG A 519 -104.45 40.87 27.03
N SER A 520 -104.38 39.86 26.16
CA SER A 520 -105.55 39.08 25.75
C SER A 520 -106.15 38.32 26.93
N THR A 521 -105.32 37.76 27.80
CA THR A 521 -105.76 37.05 29.02
C THR A 521 -106.41 38.01 30.01
N GLY A 522 -105.81 39.18 30.24
CA GLY A 522 -106.39 40.25 31.05
C GLY A 522 -107.73 40.75 30.48
N GLU A 523 -107.83 40.93 29.16
CA GLU A 523 -109.07 41.31 28.48
C GLU A 523 -110.16 40.25 28.63
N VAL A 524 -109.84 38.95 28.50
CA VAL A 524 -110.79 37.85 28.71
C VAL A 524 -111.23 37.74 30.18
N ALA A 525 -110.30 37.93 31.13
CA ALA A 525 -110.63 37.97 32.55
C ALA A 525 -111.54 39.14 32.91
N LEU A 526 -111.28 40.33 32.34
CA LEU A 526 -112.18 41.49 32.45
C LEU A 526 -113.57 41.15 31.93
N LEU A 527 -113.69 40.56 30.74
CA LEU A 527 -115.00 40.23 30.15
C LEU A 527 -115.79 39.22 31.01
N ARG A 528 -115.14 38.14 31.49
CA ARG A 528 -115.77 37.16 32.38
C ARG A 528 -116.21 37.78 33.70
N ARG A 529 -115.35 38.61 34.29
CA ARG A 529 -115.64 39.25 35.56
C ARG A 529 -116.69 40.35 35.42
N LEU A 530 -116.71 41.07 34.30
CA LEU A 530 -117.70 42.11 34.02
C LEU A 530 -119.09 41.48 33.83
N SER A 531 -119.16 40.32 33.17
CA SER A 531 -120.39 39.52 33.10
C SER A 531 -120.90 39.17 34.51
N THR A 532 -120.03 38.66 35.38
CA THR A 532 -120.42 38.24 36.75
C THR A 532 -120.71 39.41 37.70
N GLU A 533 -120.08 40.57 37.53
CA GLU A 533 -120.41 41.77 38.32
C GLU A 533 -121.69 42.44 37.80
N LEU A 534 -121.98 42.39 36.49
CA LEU A 534 -123.26 42.82 35.92
C LEU A 534 -124.43 41.94 36.39
N GLU A 535 -124.22 40.63 36.52
CA GLU A 535 -125.19 39.69 37.12
C GLU A 535 -125.45 39.96 38.61
N ARG A 536 -124.52 40.64 39.30
CA ARG A 536 -124.58 40.94 40.74
C ARG A 536 -125.29 42.25 41.06
N LEU A 537 -125.35 43.17 40.11
CA LEU A 537 -126.14 44.40 40.22
C LEU A 537 -127.63 44.01 40.09
N LYS A 538 -128.44 44.40 41.09
CA LYS A 538 -129.87 44.02 41.22
C LYS A 538 -130.69 44.28 39.94
N PRO A 539 -131.76 43.50 39.69
CA PRO A 539 -132.35 43.27 38.36
C PRO A 539 -133.14 44.42 37.71
N ASP A 540 -133.33 45.58 38.35
CA ASP A 540 -134.24 46.63 37.82
C ASP A 540 -133.53 47.79 37.10
N HIS A 541 -132.24 47.69 36.80
CA HIS A 541 -131.51 48.73 36.07
C HIS A 541 -131.36 48.38 34.57
N GLU A 542 -131.62 49.34 33.67
CA GLU A 542 -131.75 49.15 32.20
C GLU A 542 -130.53 48.48 31.50
N LEU A 543 -129.38 48.37 32.17
CA LEU A 543 -128.18 47.69 31.69
C LEU A 543 -128.22 46.16 31.89
N VAL A 544 -129.23 45.65 32.60
CA VAL A 544 -129.44 44.21 32.87
C VAL A 544 -130.36 43.55 31.82
N PHE A 545 -131.05 44.34 30.97
CA PHE A 545 -131.83 43.75 29.87
C PHE A 545 -130.91 42.99 28.92
N ARG A 546 -131.20 41.69 28.77
CA ARG A 546 -130.44 40.74 27.94
C ARG A 546 -130.18 41.26 26.52
N GLU A 547 -131.11 42.04 25.97
CA GLU A 547 -131.00 42.67 24.65
C GLU A 547 -129.94 43.78 24.58
N ALA A 548 -129.81 44.62 25.61
CA ALA A 548 -128.78 45.66 25.67
C ALA A 548 -127.38 45.03 25.83
N GLN A 549 -127.27 43.98 26.65
CA GLN A 549 -126.04 43.22 26.82
C GLN A 549 -125.64 42.49 25.53
N GLN A 550 -126.59 41.83 24.84
CA GLN A 550 -126.34 41.19 23.54
C GLN A 550 -125.90 42.18 22.46
N ARG A 551 -126.46 43.40 22.45
CA ARG A 551 -126.07 44.44 21.48
C ARG A 551 -124.65 44.94 21.72
N VAL A 552 -124.30 45.27 22.97
CA VAL A 552 -122.94 45.74 23.32
C VAL A 552 -121.90 44.64 23.10
N ILE A 553 -122.23 43.38 23.44
CA ILE A 553 -121.35 42.24 23.17
C ILE A 553 -121.20 42.02 21.66
N GLY A 554 -122.29 42.05 20.90
CA GLY A 554 -122.29 41.89 19.44
C GLY A 554 -121.48 42.96 18.72
N ASP A 555 -121.64 44.24 19.10
CA ASP A 555 -120.90 45.36 18.52
C ASP A 555 -119.40 45.26 18.83
N LYS A 556 -119.04 44.83 20.03
CA LYS A 556 -117.63 44.69 20.43
C LYS A 556 -116.97 43.48 19.78
N ILE A 557 -117.69 42.37 19.63
CA ILE A 557 -117.25 41.21 18.84
C ILE A 557 -117.06 41.61 17.37
N ALA A 558 -118.00 42.36 16.79
CA ALA A 558 -117.87 42.87 15.42
C ALA A 558 -116.64 43.74 15.24
N GLN A 559 -116.37 44.63 16.19
CA GLN A 559 -115.22 45.52 16.15
C GLN A 559 -113.88 44.76 16.30
N GLN A 560 -113.80 43.77 17.20
CA GLN A 560 -112.62 42.94 17.37
C GLN A 560 -112.36 42.02 16.17
N LEU A 561 -113.42 41.49 15.56
CA LEU A 561 -113.32 40.69 14.35
C LEU A 561 -112.91 41.53 13.15
N ALA A 562 -113.42 42.76 13.03
CA ALA A 562 -113.02 43.70 11.98
C ALA A 562 -111.53 44.07 12.08
N GLN A 563 -111.00 44.26 13.29
CA GLN A 563 -109.56 44.46 13.52
C GLN A 563 -108.72 43.24 13.13
N LYS A 564 -109.32 42.05 13.08
CA LYS A 564 -108.70 40.80 12.62
C LYS A 564 -109.01 40.45 11.16
N GLY A 565 -109.72 41.32 10.42
CA GLY A 565 -110.05 41.15 9.00
C GLY A 565 -111.35 40.36 8.72
N TYR A 566 -112.27 40.27 9.68
CA TYR A 566 -113.55 39.56 9.56
C TYR A 566 -114.73 40.49 9.85
N ARG A 567 -115.83 40.38 9.09
CA ARG A 567 -117.08 41.11 9.30
C ARG A 567 -118.09 40.20 10.00
N TYR A 568 -118.60 40.65 11.14
CA TYR A 568 -119.63 39.97 11.91
C TYR A 568 -120.96 40.70 11.75
N ASP A 569 -122.02 39.96 11.39
CA ASP A 569 -123.38 40.48 11.40
C ASP A 569 -124.07 40.09 12.73
N PRO A 570 -124.33 41.05 13.63
CA PRO A 570 -124.89 40.76 14.95
C PRO A 570 -126.35 40.28 14.89
N ALA A 571 -127.10 40.50 13.80
CA ALA A 571 -128.48 40.05 13.68
C ALA A 571 -128.60 38.57 13.31
N THR A 572 -127.62 38.04 12.57
CA THR A 572 -127.61 36.66 12.06
C THR A 572 -126.54 35.78 12.69
N ALA A 573 -125.65 36.37 13.51
CA ALA A 573 -124.48 35.73 14.13
C ALA A 573 -123.52 35.06 13.12
N VAL A 574 -123.53 35.50 11.86
CA VAL A 574 -122.66 34.98 10.80
C VAL A 574 -121.37 35.80 10.70
N MET A 575 -120.23 35.13 10.65
CA MET A 575 -118.92 35.73 10.36
C MET A 575 -118.54 35.51 8.90
N SER A 576 -118.18 36.58 8.21
CA SER A 576 -117.64 36.56 6.84
C SER A 576 -116.24 37.17 6.84
N LYS A 577 -115.32 36.63 6.04
CA LYS A 577 -113.98 37.21 5.90
C LYS A 577 -114.08 38.46 5.04
N ILE A 578 -113.45 39.55 5.46
CA ILE A 578 -113.34 40.75 4.62
C ILE A 578 -112.30 40.40 3.56
N GLU A 579 -112.76 40.02 2.36
CA GLU A 579 -111.86 39.82 1.22
C GLU A 579 -111.26 41.17 0.85
N GLY A 580 -109.97 41.30 1.15
CA GLY A 580 -109.06 42.31 0.62
C GLY A 580 -107.89 41.60 -0.03
#